data_AF-A0AAQ0LXW6-F1
#
_entry.id   AF-A0AAQ0LXW6-F1
#
_cell.length_a   1.000
_cell.length_b   1.000
_cell.length_c   1.000
_cell.angle_alpha   90.00
_cell.angle_beta   90.00
_cell.angle_gamma   90.00
#
_symmetry.space_group_name_H-M   'P 1'
#
loop_
_entity.id
_entity.type
_entity.pdbx_description
1 polymer ?
#
loop_
_entity_poly.entity_id
_entity_poly.type
_entity_poly.pdbx_seq_one_letter_code
_entity_poly.pdbx_strand_id
1 'polypeptide(L)'
;MIKINRNGEMEFNQNEVSYFATVSNFKRPTVTAEDLSDSYEKMLDELNYSDSVAHIVNIRAVGKYIYFDYVQNETSSFQTIRSFPFEKQMQFFRSLVDIGKLQKEKGTQILWKTDNFLISHEEGNERIKAILHSFGDFKVYDNTDEFVGVRKIILSALTKLNNITGKPNRADFINKSDEVISFAEELFTSNDLNDIELVIQAKLDEFERQREEREEEERLKLEEKSNKKGKFFNKKKTKLKEDTPKRLSSKEYLKQNLNKSVESNSDKPKKKFSLANIKKWLFSSPLNMGIFIVALLVMFLLVNTIASNSSGKSEDEKQLKQERKVKNETLNVYQEYINGNKKKAHDKFANMKYNELPTKEDKKIYVKWLIEDEKYTRALKLDNDVAYELGNKINKDNIDDIKKINGNNSNKVLTFFIASYDKDFQTQIDLANDVNLKDENVANKLAQAYTLSNQEDEFESFIKKQEKELDSDDKALKNLHSTKQYYSNEKMEYEDDKKEMDKAKKEVSEKSKAVDKAKSKDKSKAKDDLKNAREQLKSAEDKYDESYNEILNTTSNEAIEN
;
A
#
# COMPACT_ATOMS: atom_id res chain seq x y z
N MET A 1 7.12 12.33 -8.58
CA MET A 1 8.44 12.20 -9.20
C MET A 1 9.34 13.32 -8.68
N ILE A 2 10.55 12.99 -8.26
CA ILE A 2 11.57 13.97 -7.82
C ILE A 2 12.77 13.83 -8.75
N LYS A 3 13.15 14.94 -9.41
CA LYS A 3 14.39 14.99 -10.19
C LYS A 3 15.58 15.06 -9.24
N ILE A 4 16.25 13.93 -9.03
CA ILE A 4 17.22 13.78 -7.94
C ILE A 4 18.67 13.70 -8.46
N ASN A 5 18.89 12.99 -9.56
CA ASN A 5 20.16 12.89 -10.28
C ASN A 5 20.02 13.65 -11.61
N ARG A 6 21.09 14.22 -12.18
CA ARG A 6 21.02 15.24 -13.26
C ARG A 6 19.97 14.95 -14.34
N ASN A 7 19.85 13.69 -14.76
CA ASN A 7 18.90 13.20 -15.76
C ASN A 7 18.14 11.93 -15.30
N GLY A 8 17.96 11.75 -14.00
CA GLY A 8 17.25 10.60 -13.41
C GLY A 8 16.24 11.05 -12.36
N GLU A 9 15.12 10.34 -12.30
CA GLU A 9 13.99 10.66 -11.44
C GLU A 9 13.74 9.53 -10.45
N MET A 10 13.20 9.90 -9.30
CA MET A 10 12.79 8.95 -8.27
C MET A 10 11.28 9.05 -8.06
N GLU A 11 10.62 7.90 -8.07
CA GLU A 11 9.22 7.72 -7.74
C GLU A 11 9.11 7.00 -6.41
N PHE A 12 8.18 7.48 -5.59
CA PHE A 12 7.87 6.90 -4.30
C PHE A 12 6.43 6.40 -4.37
N ASN A 13 6.24 5.09 -4.27
CA ASN A 13 4.95 4.44 -4.24
C ASN A 13 4.83 3.56 -3.00
N GLN A 14 4.29 4.10 -1.91
CA GLN A 14 4.14 3.41 -0.63
C GLN A 14 5.49 2.86 -0.10
N ASN A 15 5.72 1.55 -0.22
CA ASN A 15 6.93 0.85 0.21
C ASN A 15 7.90 0.58 -0.95
N GLU A 16 7.60 1.05 -2.15
CA GLU A 16 8.46 0.89 -3.31
C GLU A 16 9.06 2.25 -3.68
N VAL A 17 10.36 2.24 -3.93
CA VAL A 17 11.05 3.37 -4.53
C VAL A 17 11.59 2.88 -5.85
N SER A 18 11.30 3.63 -6.92
CA SER A 18 11.86 3.35 -8.24
C SER A 18 12.68 4.54 -8.69
N TYR A 19 13.96 4.31 -8.95
CA TYR A 19 14.78 5.26 -9.69
C TYR A 19 14.77 4.89 -11.16
N PHE A 20 14.64 5.86 -12.06
CA PHE A 20 14.80 5.59 -13.48
C PHE A 20 15.58 6.67 -14.21
N ALA A 21 16.31 6.26 -15.25
CA ALA A 21 17.07 7.14 -16.13
C ALA A 21 17.14 6.57 -17.55
N THR A 22 17.28 7.45 -18.55
CA THR A 22 17.51 7.00 -19.92
C THR A 22 18.90 6.36 -20.06
N VAL A 23 19.02 5.32 -20.91
CA VAL A 23 20.30 4.60 -21.16
C VAL A 23 21.43 5.57 -21.58
N SER A 24 21.10 6.68 -22.22
CA SER A 24 22.05 7.74 -22.59
C SER A 24 22.77 8.42 -21.40
N ASN A 25 22.29 8.23 -20.17
CA ASN A 25 22.86 8.82 -18.96
C ASN A 25 23.83 7.89 -18.21
N PHE A 26 24.05 6.69 -18.73
CA PHE A 26 25.01 5.74 -18.19
C PHE A 26 26.39 5.96 -18.81
N LYS A 27 27.45 5.42 -18.21
CA LYS A 27 28.83 5.58 -18.71
C LYS A 27 28.96 5.06 -20.15
N ARG A 28 28.34 3.91 -20.43
CA ARG A 28 28.21 3.35 -21.78
C ARG A 28 26.75 3.47 -22.25
N PRO A 29 26.47 4.07 -23.41
CA PRO A 29 25.11 4.22 -23.93
C PRO A 29 24.51 2.92 -24.50
N THR A 30 25.26 1.81 -24.43
CA THR A 30 24.86 0.46 -24.86
C THR A 30 24.66 -0.48 -23.67
N VAL A 31 24.71 0.02 -22.43
CA VAL A 31 24.55 -0.82 -21.23
C VAL A 31 23.14 -1.38 -21.15
N THR A 32 23.03 -2.66 -20.78
CA THR A 32 21.76 -3.35 -20.56
C THR A 32 21.40 -3.42 -19.07
N ALA A 33 20.16 -3.81 -18.76
CA ALA A 33 19.75 -4.09 -17.40
C ALA A 33 20.55 -5.26 -16.79
N GLU A 34 20.86 -6.29 -17.60
CA GLU A 34 21.65 -7.46 -17.20
C GLU A 34 23.10 -7.08 -16.85
N ASP A 35 23.77 -6.26 -17.68
CA ASP A 35 25.11 -5.74 -17.38
C ASP A 35 25.17 -5.01 -16.03
N LEU A 36 24.09 -4.29 -15.70
CA LEU A 36 23.97 -3.52 -14.45
C LEU A 36 23.67 -4.43 -13.26
N SER A 37 22.82 -5.45 -13.42
CA SER A 37 22.58 -6.47 -12.40
C SER A 37 23.87 -7.18 -12.02
N ASP A 38 24.63 -7.66 -13.00
CA ASP A 38 25.92 -8.33 -12.78
C ASP A 38 26.93 -7.43 -12.06
N SER A 39 26.97 -6.14 -12.45
CA SER A 39 27.85 -5.16 -11.83
C SER A 39 27.42 -4.82 -10.41
N TYR A 40 26.12 -4.84 -10.15
CA TYR A 40 25.54 -4.54 -8.85
C TYR A 40 25.76 -5.69 -7.86
N GLU A 41 25.56 -6.94 -8.28
CA GLU A 41 25.85 -8.13 -7.46
C GLU A 41 27.32 -8.17 -7.04
N LYS A 42 28.25 -7.97 -7.99
CA LYS A 42 29.70 -7.87 -7.69
C LYS A 42 30.01 -6.79 -6.65
N MET A 43 29.39 -5.62 -6.79
CA MET A 43 29.56 -4.56 -5.80
C MET A 43 28.97 -4.95 -4.44
N LEU A 44 27.80 -5.60 -4.37
CA LEU A 44 27.24 -6.05 -3.10
C LEU A 44 28.17 -7.01 -2.36
N ASP A 45 28.82 -7.93 -3.10
CA ASP A 45 29.84 -8.82 -2.54
C ASP A 45 31.06 -8.03 -2.03
N GLU A 46 31.57 -7.05 -2.79
CA GLU A 46 32.67 -6.17 -2.37
C GLU A 46 32.34 -5.31 -1.14
N LEU A 47 31.06 -4.96 -0.99
CA LEU A 47 30.51 -4.22 0.14
C LEU A 47 30.13 -5.15 1.30
N ASN A 48 30.26 -6.46 1.15
CA ASN A 48 29.78 -7.47 2.10
C ASN A 48 28.33 -7.20 2.55
N TYR A 49 27.48 -6.86 1.59
CA TYR A 49 26.07 -6.54 1.81
C TYR A 49 25.86 -5.45 2.88
N SER A 50 26.70 -4.41 2.85
CA SER A 50 26.65 -3.32 3.82
C SER A 50 25.25 -2.70 3.94
N ASP A 51 24.75 -2.66 5.17
CA ASP A 51 23.49 -2.01 5.54
C ASP A 51 23.49 -0.47 5.40
N SER A 52 24.61 0.13 5.01
CA SER A 52 24.75 1.58 4.77
C SER A 52 24.01 2.04 3.50
N VAL A 53 23.72 1.13 2.58
CA VAL A 53 22.99 1.44 1.33
C VAL A 53 21.66 0.71 1.28
N ALA A 54 20.68 1.29 0.58
CA ALA A 54 19.45 0.59 0.25
C ALA A 54 19.71 -0.39 -0.91
N HIS A 55 19.26 -1.62 -0.76
CA HIS A 55 19.49 -2.65 -1.77
C HIS A 55 18.48 -2.54 -2.92
N ILE A 56 18.97 -2.50 -4.15
CA ILE A 56 18.17 -2.68 -5.35
C ILE A 56 17.68 -4.13 -5.39
N VAL A 57 16.37 -4.30 -5.52
CA VAL A 57 15.71 -5.61 -5.60
C VAL A 57 15.56 -6.05 -7.05
N ASN A 58 15.37 -5.10 -7.96
CA ASN A 58 15.23 -5.38 -9.38
C ASN A 58 15.84 -4.29 -10.24
N ILE A 59 16.51 -4.69 -11.33
CA ILE A 59 16.97 -3.80 -12.39
C ILE A 59 16.31 -4.24 -13.69
N ARG A 60 15.50 -3.36 -14.28
CA ARG A 60 14.73 -3.68 -15.50
C ARG A 60 14.77 -2.57 -16.52
N ALA A 61 14.63 -2.93 -17.79
CA ALA A 61 14.54 -1.99 -18.90
C ALA A 61 13.09 -1.85 -19.38
N VAL A 62 12.63 -0.62 -19.60
CA VAL A 62 11.35 -0.33 -20.26
C VAL A 62 11.59 0.72 -21.34
N GLY A 63 11.58 0.28 -22.60
CA GLY A 63 11.95 1.12 -23.74
C GLY A 63 13.38 1.64 -23.61
N LYS A 64 13.54 2.98 -23.59
CA LYS A 64 14.85 3.65 -23.46
C LYS A 64 15.28 3.93 -22.01
N TYR A 65 14.52 3.47 -21.03
CA TYR A 65 14.74 3.74 -19.61
C TYR A 65 15.15 2.48 -18.88
N ILE A 66 16.08 2.62 -17.93
CA ILE A 66 16.44 1.59 -16.97
C ILE A 66 15.92 2.01 -15.60
N TYR A 67 15.26 1.08 -14.92
CA TYR A 67 14.65 1.24 -13.60
C TYR A 67 15.44 0.44 -12.56
N PHE A 68 15.64 1.04 -11.39
CA PHE A 68 16.13 0.38 -10.18
C PHE A 68 15.01 0.44 -9.14
N ASP A 69 14.48 -0.72 -8.79
CA ASP A 69 13.38 -0.84 -7.84
C ASP A 69 13.95 -1.25 -6.47
N TYR A 70 13.48 -0.58 -5.42
CA TYR A 70 13.85 -0.80 -4.03
C TYR A 70 12.61 -1.10 -3.20
N VAL A 71 12.71 -2.04 -2.27
CA VAL A 71 11.67 -2.30 -1.26
C VAL A 71 12.06 -1.65 0.06
N GLN A 72 11.17 -0.82 0.59
CA GLN A 72 11.39 0.11 1.70
C GLN A 72 10.42 -0.17 2.86
N ASN A 73 10.46 -1.40 3.37
CA ASN A 73 9.69 -1.78 4.56
C ASN A 73 10.28 -1.12 5.81
N GLU A 74 9.42 -0.58 6.67
CA GLU A 74 9.82 0.06 7.94
C GLU A 74 10.80 1.23 7.82
N THR A 75 10.81 1.95 6.69
CA THR A 75 11.64 3.15 6.53
C THR A 75 10.82 4.43 6.55
N SER A 76 11.50 5.57 6.74
CA SER A 76 10.89 6.91 6.63
C SER A 76 11.84 7.86 5.91
N SER A 77 11.30 8.94 5.33
CA SER A 77 12.12 10.01 4.75
C SER A 77 13.13 10.54 5.78
N PHE A 78 14.34 10.84 5.33
CA PHE A 78 15.40 11.46 6.14
C PHE A 78 14.91 12.69 6.93
N GLN A 79 13.99 13.48 6.37
CA GLN A 79 13.45 14.69 7.02
C GLN A 79 12.82 14.42 8.40
N THR A 80 12.37 13.20 8.64
CA THR A 80 11.81 12.75 9.92
C THR A 80 12.79 12.90 11.07
N ILE A 81 14.10 12.88 10.80
CA ILE A 81 15.15 12.99 11.80
C ILE A 81 15.02 14.25 12.66
N ARG A 82 14.49 15.33 12.06
CA ARG A 82 14.28 16.65 12.68
C ARG A 82 13.33 16.62 13.88
N SER A 83 12.51 15.57 14.00
CA SER A 83 11.53 15.41 15.07
C SER A 83 12.04 14.60 16.27
N PHE A 84 13.14 13.87 16.11
CA PHE A 84 13.76 13.09 17.17
C PHE A 84 14.41 13.99 18.23
N PRO A 85 14.51 13.54 19.50
CA PRO A 85 15.32 14.26 20.46
C PRO A 85 16.79 14.15 20.04
N PHE A 86 17.58 15.12 20.46
CA PHE A 86 18.95 15.30 19.99
C PHE A 86 19.82 14.05 20.22
N GLU A 87 19.68 13.36 21.36
CA GLU A 87 20.35 12.08 21.63
C GLU A 87 20.07 11.02 20.55
N LYS A 88 18.81 10.89 20.11
CA LYS A 88 18.45 9.90 19.09
C LYS A 88 18.93 10.31 17.70
N GLN A 89 18.99 11.62 17.43
CA GLN A 89 19.61 12.12 16.19
C GLN A 89 21.09 11.73 16.12
N MET A 90 21.84 11.77 17.23
CA MET A 90 23.25 11.33 17.26
C MET A 90 23.42 9.88 16.86
N GLN A 91 22.53 8.99 17.33
CA GLN A 91 22.56 7.56 16.98
C GLN A 91 22.43 7.37 15.46
N PHE A 92 21.56 8.14 14.80
CA PHE A 92 21.41 8.10 13.35
C PHE A 92 22.58 8.75 12.61
N PHE A 93 23.13 9.87 13.10
CA PHE A 93 24.25 10.55 12.44
C PHE A 93 25.50 9.67 12.34
N ARG A 94 25.70 8.72 13.26
CA ARG A 94 26.75 7.70 13.13
C ARG A 94 26.64 6.92 11.82
N SER A 95 25.43 6.56 11.39
CA SER A 95 25.23 5.85 10.12
C SER A 95 25.62 6.68 8.90
N LEU A 96 25.56 8.02 8.97
CA LEU A 96 26.04 8.89 7.88
C LEU A 96 27.56 8.84 7.78
N VAL A 97 28.27 8.74 8.90
CA VAL A 97 29.72 8.53 8.92
C VAL A 97 30.07 7.20 8.25
N ASP A 98 29.34 6.12 8.56
CA ASP A 98 29.54 4.81 7.92
C ASP A 98 29.35 4.87 6.40
N ILE A 99 28.35 5.62 5.92
CA ILE A 99 28.13 5.87 4.49
C ILE A 99 29.30 6.68 3.89
N GLY A 100 29.80 7.69 4.60
CA GLY A 100 30.95 8.48 4.18
C GLY A 100 32.24 7.64 4.06
N LYS A 101 32.49 6.77 5.04
CA LYS A 101 33.60 5.81 5.01
C LYS A 101 33.48 4.85 3.84
N LEU A 102 32.27 4.36 3.56
CA LEU A 102 31.99 3.51 2.39
C LEU A 102 32.37 4.22 1.09
N GLN A 103 32.01 5.50 0.92
CA GLN A 103 32.42 6.29 -0.25
C GLN A 103 33.95 6.37 -0.36
N LYS A 104 34.63 6.68 0.73
CA LYS A 104 36.09 6.87 0.78
C LYS A 104 36.87 5.59 0.50
N GLU A 105 36.49 4.50 1.16
CA GLU A 105 37.23 3.23 1.13
C GLU A 105 36.98 2.44 -0.16
N LYS A 106 35.76 2.52 -0.70
CA LYS A 106 35.31 1.72 -1.85
C LYS A 106 35.22 2.53 -3.15
N GLY A 107 35.51 3.83 -3.11
CA GLY A 107 35.42 4.71 -4.28
C GLY A 107 34.01 4.82 -4.86
N THR A 108 32.98 4.51 -4.08
CA THR A 108 31.58 4.49 -4.50
C THR A 108 30.96 5.87 -4.26
N GLN A 109 30.66 6.61 -5.33
CA GLN A 109 30.09 7.95 -5.21
C GLN A 109 28.65 7.89 -4.68
N ILE A 110 28.40 8.55 -3.55
CA ILE A 110 27.06 8.73 -2.97
C ILE A 110 26.45 10.04 -3.47
N LEU A 111 25.13 10.06 -3.66
CA LEU A 111 24.39 11.29 -3.91
C LEU A 111 24.08 11.99 -2.58
N TRP A 112 24.79 13.09 -2.28
CA TRP A 112 24.68 13.82 -1.02
C TRP A 112 23.54 14.85 -1.04
N LYS A 113 22.33 14.35 -1.26
CA LYS A 113 21.07 15.11 -1.17
C LYS A 113 20.17 14.47 -0.13
N THR A 114 19.46 15.28 0.64
CA THR A 114 18.57 14.79 1.71
C THR A 114 17.52 13.79 1.22
N ASP A 115 17.01 13.98 -0.01
CA ASP A 115 16.06 13.06 -0.66
C ASP A 115 16.66 11.69 -1.02
N ASN A 116 17.98 11.54 -1.00
CA ASN A 116 18.67 10.27 -1.26
C ASN A 116 18.82 9.41 0.00
N PHE A 117 18.44 9.92 1.16
CA PHE A 117 18.60 9.23 2.43
C PHE A 117 17.24 8.84 3.02
N LEU A 118 17.24 7.69 3.68
CA LEU A 118 16.09 7.17 4.41
C LEU A 118 16.53 6.68 5.78
N ILE A 119 15.61 6.70 6.73
CA ILE A 119 15.80 6.17 8.08
C ILE A 119 15.11 4.82 8.14
N SER A 120 15.89 3.76 8.33
CA SER A 120 15.39 2.42 8.67
C SER A 120 14.98 2.38 10.14
N HIS A 121 13.78 1.85 10.42
CA HIS A 121 13.26 1.59 11.77
C HIS A 121 13.23 0.10 12.11
N GLU A 122 14.02 -0.71 11.40
CA GLU A 122 14.14 -2.14 11.65
C GLU A 122 14.58 -2.39 13.11
N GLU A 123 13.86 -3.29 13.81
CA GLU A 123 14.06 -3.53 15.23
C GLU A 123 15.47 -4.05 15.51
N GLY A 124 16.28 -3.24 16.21
CA GLY A 124 17.68 -3.55 16.52
C GLY A 124 18.71 -3.04 15.48
N ASN A 125 18.27 -2.48 14.35
CA ASN A 125 19.13 -1.93 13.30
C ASN A 125 18.63 -0.57 12.77
N GLU A 126 18.23 0.32 13.70
CA GLU A 126 17.76 1.66 13.33
C GLU A 126 18.95 2.50 12.80
N ARG A 127 18.91 2.86 11.52
CA ARG A 127 20.03 3.54 10.85
C ARG A 127 19.59 4.38 9.66
N ILE A 128 20.47 5.24 9.18
CA ILE A 128 20.30 5.90 7.88
C ILE A 128 20.87 4.99 6.77
N LYS A 129 20.17 4.90 5.64
CA LYS A 129 20.66 4.25 4.40
C LYS A 129 20.65 5.23 3.23
N ALA A 130 21.63 5.13 2.34
CA ALA A 130 21.68 5.86 1.07
C ALA A 130 21.01 5.06 -0.06
N ILE A 131 20.16 5.70 -0.87
CA ILE A 131 19.45 5.02 -1.98
C ILE A 131 20.36 4.92 -3.21
N LEU A 132 20.76 6.06 -3.77
CA LEU A 132 21.57 6.16 -4.97
C LEU A 132 23.05 6.26 -4.63
N HIS A 133 23.81 5.36 -5.24
CA HIS A 133 25.24 5.25 -5.17
C HIS A 133 25.76 4.69 -6.51
N SER A 134 26.98 5.04 -6.92
CA SER A 134 27.52 4.61 -8.22
C SER A 134 27.96 3.15 -8.20
N PHE A 135 27.66 2.41 -9.27
CA PHE A 135 28.13 1.04 -9.48
C PHE A 135 28.22 0.74 -10.97
N GLY A 136 29.14 -0.12 -11.41
CA GLY A 136 29.28 -0.49 -12.82
C GLY A 136 29.26 0.73 -13.76
N ASP A 137 28.31 0.72 -14.71
CA ASP A 137 28.04 1.81 -15.65
C ASP A 137 27.07 2.88 -15.13
N PHE A 138 26.42 2.66 -13.98
CA PHE A 138 25.57 3.65 -13.34
C PHE A 138 26.40 4.78 -12.70
N LYS A 139 26.06 6.02 -13.07
CA LYS A 139 26.76 7.22 -12.61
C LYS A 139 25.86 8.11 -11.73
N VAL A 140 26.36 8.42 -10.54
CA VAL A 140 25.86 9.52 -9.72
C VAL A 140 26.56 10.81 -10.16
N TYR A 141 25.79 11.82 -10.55
CA TYR A 141 26.32 13.14 -10.96
C TYR A 141 26.40 14.09 -9.76
N ASP A 142 27.14 13.66 -8.76
CA ASP A 142 27.50 14.45 -7.57
C ASP A 142 29.02 14.35 -7.40
N ASN A 143 29.67 15.48 -7.18
CA ASN A 143 31.12 15.56 -6.96
C ASN A 143 31.43 15.93 -5.50
N THR A 144 30.45 15.83 -4.60
CA THR A 144 30.62 16.13 -3.19
C THR A 144 31.47 15.03 -2.54
N ASP A 145 32.60 15.46 -1.99
CA ASP A 145 33.48 14.68 -1.12
C ASP A 145 32.72 14.17 0.13
N GLU A 146 33.10 13.00 0.63
CA GLU A 146 32.39 12.31 1.70
C GLU A 146 32.30 13.13 2.99
N PHE A 147 33.38 13.82 3.37
CA PHE A 147 33.41 14.62 4.60
C PHE A 147 32.47 15.81 4.47
N VAL A 148 32.52 16.49 3.32
CA VAL A 148 31.62 17.60 3.02
C VAL A 148 30.17 17.14 2.97
N GLY A 149 29.92 15.96 2.38
CA GLY A 149 28.61 15.34 2.26
C GLY A 149 27.98 15.03 3.61
N VAL A 150 28.68 14.28 4.47
CA VAL A 150 28.22 13.92 5.82
C VAL A 150 27.89 15.18 6.63
N ARG A 151 28.80 16.15 6.66
CA ARG A 151 28.60 17.41 7.39
C ARG A 151 27.36 18.16 6.89
N LYS A 152 27.16 18.26 5.58
CA LYS A 152 25.99 18.94 5.00
C LYS A 152 24.68 18.26 5.37
N ILE A 153 24.63 16.94 5.34
CA ILE A 153 23.40 16.19 5.65
C ILE A 153 23.07 16.28 7.14
N ILE A 154 24.05 16.17 8.04
CA ILE A 154 23.85 16.37 9.48
C ILE A 154 23.34 17.79 9.77
N LEU A 155 23.96 18.82 9.19
CA LEU A 155 23.51 20.20 9.40
C LEU A 155 22.12 20.47 8.82
N SER A 156 21.77 19.82 7.71
CA SER A 156 20.41 19.88 7.15
C SER A 156 19.38 19.21 8.08
N ALA A 157 19.78 18.22 8.88
CA ALA A 157 18.93 17.62 9.91
C ALA A 157 18.73 18.51 11.14
N LEU A 158 19.66 19.42 11.44
CA LEU A 158 19.58 20.32 12.60
C LEU A 158 18.91 21.67 12.28
N THR A 159 18.80 22.01 11.00
CA THR A 159 18.35 23.33 10.53
C THR A 159 17.15 23.25 9.60
N LYS A 160 16.51 24.39 9.37
CA LYS A 160 15.42 24.57 8.40
C LYS A 160 15.93 24.84 6.98
N LEU A 161 17.24 24.85 6.78
CA LEU A 161 17.85 25.17 5.50
C LEU A 161 17.79 23.96 4.57
N ASN A 162 17.48 24.21 3.30
CA ASN A 162 17.46 23.19 2.25
C ASN A 162 18.83 23.00 1.58
N ASN A 163 19.75 23.95 1.76
CA ASN A 163 21.12 23.87 1.27
C ASN A 163 22.06 24.57 2.26
N ILE A 164 23.15 23.90 2.63
CA ILE A 164 24.15 24.39 3.58
C ILE A 164 25.38 24.83 2.80
N THR A 165 25.53 26.15 2.63
CA THR A 165 26.68 26.78 1.95
C THR A 165 27.66 27.44 2.93
N GLY A 166 27.31 27.54 4.21
CA GLY A 166 28.12 28.13 5.26
C GLY A 166 27.56 27.84 6.65
N LYS A 167 28.15 28.46 7.68
CA LYS A 167 27.72 28.30 9.08
C LYS A 167 26.28 28.81 9.26
N PRO A 168 25.32 27.98 9.71
CA PRO A 168 23.95 28.40 9.99
C PRO A 168 23.90 29.41 11.14
N ASN A 169 22.98 30.37 11.05
CA ASN A 169 22.70 31.28 12.14
C ASN A 169 21.80 30.62 13.19
N ARG A 170 21.80 31.15 14.42
CA ARG A 170 20.93 30.65 15.51
C ARG A 170 19.44 30.59 15.12
N ALA A 171 18.99 31.46 14.21
CA ALA A 171 17.60 31.48 13.73
C ALA A 171 17.24 30.29 12.82
N ASP A 172 18.24 29.69 12.17
CA ASP A 172 18.08 28.62 11.19
C ASP A 172 17.86 27.26 11.86
N PHE A 173 18.30 27.11 13.11
CA PHE A 173 18.17 25.88 13.87
C PHE A 173 16.71 25.56 14.24
N ILE A 174 16.37 24.27 14.16
CA ILE A 174 15.07 23.75 14.57
C ILE A 174 15.00 23.73 16.10
N ASN A 175 16.05 23.22 16.75
CA ASN A 175 16.25 23.31 18.19
C ASN A 175 17.32 24.37 18.51
N LYS A 176 16.94 25.40 19.26
CA LYS A 176 17.80 26.55 19.59
C LYS A 176 18.54 26.42 20.93
N SER A 177 18.56 25.22 21.52
CA SER A 177 19.37 24.92 22.70
C SER A 177 20.85 25.11 22.41
N ASP A 178 21.61 25.62 23.38
CA ASP A 178 23.05 25.82 23.22
C ASP A 178 23.80 24.51 22.96
N GLU A 179 23.29 23.39 23.47
CA GLU A 179 23.83 22.04 23.22
C GLU A 179 23.86 21.68 21.71
N VAL A 180 22.73 21.85 21.01
CA VAL A 180 22.61 21.59 19.57
C VAL A 180 23.48 22.57 18.76
N ILE A 181 23.55 23.82 19.19
CA ILE A 181 24.35 24.85 18.50
C ILE A 181 25.84 24.53 18.67
N SER A 182 26.30 24.19 19.88
CA SER A 182 27.70 23.80 20.15
C SER A 182 28.11 22.61 19.31
N PHE A 183 27.28 21.57 19.24
CA PHE A 183 27.56 20.41 18.38
C PHE A 183 27.68 20.81 16.90
N ALA A 184 26.78 21.66 16.40
CA ALA A 184 26.89 22.15 15.04
C ALA A 184 28.17 22.97 14.80
N GLU A 185 28.62 23.74 15.80
CA GLU A 185 29.90 24.46 15.75
C GLU A 185 31.09 23.50 15.74
N GLU A 186 31.08 22.46 16.57
CA GLU A 186 32.10 21.40 16.60
C GLU A 186 32.20 20.72 15.22
N LEU A 187 31.07 20.39 14.58
CA LEU A 187 31.04 19.87 13.20
C LEU A 187 31.62 20.82 12.15
N PHE A 188 31.51 22.13 12.36
CA PHE A 188 32.13 23.12 11.47
C PHE A 188 33.65 23.16 11.66
N THR A 189 34.14 22.89 12.86
CA THR A 189 35.57 22.87 13.18
C THR A 189 36.26 21.54 12.86
N SER A 190 35.51 20.46 12.65
CA SER A 190 36.03 19.18 12.17
C SER A 190 36.72 19.33 10.82
N ASN A 191 37.81 18.59 10.60
CA ASN A 191 38.60 18.63 9.37
C ASN A 191 38.39 17.40 8.48
N ASP A 192 37.96 16.29 9.06
CA ASP A 192 37.71 15.04 8.34
C ASP A 192 36.54 14.23 8.94
N LEU A 193 36.28 13.04 8.36
CA LEU A 193 35.22 12.15 8.83
C LEU A 193 35.48 11.56 10.23
N ASN A 194 36.74 11.36 10.61
CA ASN A 194 37.08 10.79 11.92
C ASN A 194 36.80 11.83 13.02
N ASP A 195 37.10 13.11 12.76
CA ASP A 195 36.73 14.20 13.66
C ASP A 195 35.21 14.25 13.90
N ILE A 196 34.41 14.12 12.84
CA ILE A 196 32.94 14.06 12.96
C ILE A 196 32.49 12.85 13.80
N GLU A 197 33.10 11.68 13.57
CA GLU A 197 32.81 10.48 14.34
C GLU A 197 33.10 10.66 15.82
N LEU A 198 34.26 11.24 16.15
CA LEU A 198 34.66 11.53 17.53
C LEU A 198 33.72 12.52 18.21
N VAL A 199 33.29 13.56 17.50
CA VAL A 199 32.32 14.54 18.01
C VAL A 199 30.97 13.88 18.31
N ILE A 200 30.48 13.01 17.40
CA ILE A 200 29.23 12.26 17.62
C ILE A 200 29.37 11.30 18.82
N GLN A 201 30.47 10.56 18.89
CA GLN A 201 30.71 9.58 19.95
C GLN A 201 30.85 10.27 21.31
N ALA A 202 31.60 11.37 21.40
CA ALA A 202 31.74 12.13 22.63
C ALA A 202 30.39 12.63 23.17
N LYS A 203 29.47 13.02 22.27
CA LYS A 203 28.10 13.41 22.65
C LYS A 203 27.25 12.23 23.10
N LEU A 204 27.37 11.07 22.45
CA LEU A 204 26.69 9.85 22.89
C LEU A 204 27.16 9.43 24.29
N ASP A 205 28.47 9.48 24.56
CA ASP A 205 29.05 9.17 25.87
C ASP A 205 28.59 10.18 26.93
N GLU A 206 28.45 11.46 26.57
CA GLU A 206 27.89 12.49 27.45
C GLU A 206 26.44 12.17 27.84
N PHE A 207 25.59 11.76 26.88
CA PHE A 207 24.21 11.36 27.18
C PHE A 207 24.13 10.12 28.08
N GLU A 208 25.06 9.17 27.91
CA GLU A 208 25.14 7.98 28.75
C GLU A 208 25.49 8.34 30.19
N ARG A 209 26.54 9.15 30.41
CA ARG A 209 26.91 9.65 31.75
C ARG A 209 25.77 10.41 32.43
N GLN A 210 25.13 11.34 31.70
CA GLN A 210 23.99 12.09 32.24
C GLN A 210 22.78 11.21 32.60
N ARG A 211 22.66 10.02 32.00
CA ARG A 211 21.62 9.05 32.35
C ARG A 211 21.99 8.29 33.62
N GLU A 212 23.23 7.80 33.71
CA GLU A 212 23.74 7.11 34.90
C GLU A 212 23.63 8.00 36.14
N GLU A 213 24.05 9.26 36.04
CA GLU A 213 23.94 10.24 37.14
C GLU A 213 22.48 10.47 37.57
N ARG A 214 21.54 10.55 36.62
CA ARG A 214 20.10 10.68 36.92
C ARG A 214 19.53 9.46 37.62
N GLU A 215 19.92 8.26 37.18
CA GLU A 215 19.50 7.00 37.80
C GLU A 215 20.06 6.86 39.22
N GLU A 216 21.31 7.28 39.45
CA GLU A 216 21.94 7.30 40.76
C GLU A 216 21.27 8.32 41.71
N GLU A 217 20.99 9.54 41.24
CA GLU A 217 20.25 10.53 42.02
C GLU A 217 18.84 10.05 42.41
N GLU A 218 18.14 9.37 41.50
CA GLU A 218 16.82 8.80 41.79
C GLU A 218 16.89 7.69 42.83
N ARG A 219 17.91 6.84 42.77
CA ARG A 219 18.20 5.82 43.79
C ARG A 219 18.44 6.45 45.15
N LEU A 220 19.31 7.47 45.23
CA LEU A 220 19.60 8.18 46.48
C LEU A 220 18.35 8.85 47.06
N LYS A 221 17.51 9.48 46.22
CA LYS A 221 16.21 10.08 46.63
C LYS A 221 15.21 9.03 47.13
N LEU A 222 15.25 7.80 46.63
CA LEU A 222 14.42 6.68 47.10
C LEU A 222 14.92 6.13 48.45
N GLU A 223 16.24 6.07 48.66
CA GLU A 223 16.86 5.68 49.94
C GLU A 223 16.60 6.70 51.06
N GLU A 224 16.65 8.01 50.76
CA GLU A 224 16.29 9.03 51.74
C GLU A 224 14.80 8.98 52.14
N LYS A 225 13.91 8.64 51.20
CA LYS A 225 12.48 8.48 51.44
C LYS A 225 12.14 7.20 52.23
N SER A 226 12.94 6.14 52.08
CA SER A 226 12.77 4.90 52.84
C SER A 226 13.25 5.07 54.29
N ASN A 227 14.34 5.82 54.52
CA ASN A 227 14.88 6.09 55.85
C ASN A 227 14.01 7.04 56.70
N LYS A 228 13.19 7.90 56.08
CA LYS A 228 12.25 8.80 56.81
C LYS A 228 10.91 8.17 57.19
N LYS A 229 10.62 6.92 56.80
CA LYS A 229 9.36 6.21 57.15
C LYS A 229 9.60 5.01 58.04
N GLY A 230 10.32 5.23 59.15
CA GLY A 230 10.32 4.33 60.29
C GLY A 230 9.04 4.48 61.12
N LYS A 231 8.35 3.35 61.34
CA LYS A 231 7.16 3.16 62.21
C LYS A 231 5.82 3.57 61.59
N PHE A 232 5.19 2.64 60.86
CA PHE A 232 3.99 1.91 61.34
C PHE A 232 3.35 1.12 60.19
N PHE A 233 3.30 -0.20 60.40
CA PHE A 233 2.45 -1.21 59.76
C PHE A 233 2.68 -1.68 58.31
N ASN A 234 2.65 -3.00 58.25
CA ASN A 234 2.96 -3.93 57.18
C ASN A 234 1.84 -4.07 56.13
N LYS A 235 2.27 -4.48 54.93
CA LYS A 235 1.54 -5.24 53.91
C LYS A 235 0.41 -4.52 53.14
N LYS A 236 0.81 -3.89 52.04
CA LYS A 236 0.48 -4.39 50.70
C LYS A 236 1.63 -4.00 49.77
N LYS A 237 2.30 -5.01 49.19
CA LYS A 237 3.27 -4.82 48.10
C LYS A 237 2.49 -4.34 46.87
N THR A 238 2.25 -3.04 46.78
CA THR A 238 1.99 -2.39 45.50
C THR A 238 3.31 -2.48 44.75
N LYS A 239 3.36 -3.29 43.69
CA LYS A 239 4.44 -3.21 42.70
C LYS A 239 4.44 -1.78 42.16
N LEU A 240 5.30 -0.94 42.73
CA LEU A 240 5.71 0.33 42.14
C LEU A 240 6.26 -0.04 40.77
N LYS A 241 5.55 0.39 39.72
CA LYS A 241 6.07 0.33 38.36
C LYS A 241 7.32 1.21 38.37
N GLU A 242 8.47 0.60 38.09
CA GLU A 242 9.65 1.31 37.65
C GLU A 242 9.23 2.19 36.47
N ASP A 243 9.16 3.50 36.70
CA ASP A 243 9.14 4.52 35.65
C ASP A 243 10.59 4.81 35.24
N THR A 244 11.39 3.78 34.96
CA THR A 244 12.56 3.96 34.10
C THR A 244 12.02 4.34 32.73
N PRO A 245 12.48 5.44 32.10
CA PRO A 245 12.07 5.78 30.74
C PRO A 245 12.50 4.63 29.82
N LYS A 246 11.56 3.74 29.50
CA LYS A 246 11.77 2.69 28.50
C LYS A 246 12.30 3.37 27.25
N ARG A 247 13.41 2.86 26.71
CA ARG A 247 13.88 3.16 25.35
C ARG A 247 12.70 2.89 24.41
N LEU A 248 11.94 3.93 24.11
CA LEU A 248 10.91 3.89 23.08
C LEU A 248 11.65 3.69 21.77
N SER A 249 11.19 2.76 20.93
CA SER A 249 11.73 2.67 19.57
C SER A 249 11.49 3.99 18.84
N SER A 250 12.26 4.30 17.80
CA SER A 250 12.11 5.55 17.03
C SER A 250 10.67 5.72 16.53
N LYS A 251 10.05 4.61 16.13
CA LYS A 251 8.63 4.50 15.75
C LYS A 251 7.67 4.87 16.90
N GLU A 252 7.98 4.45 18.12
CA GLU A 252 7.20 4.77 19.32
C GLU A 252 7.38 6.23 19.78
N TYR A 253 8.59 6.79 19.66
CA TYR A 253 8.87 8.19 19.98
C TYR A 253 8.18 9.16 19.00
N LEU A 254 8.23 8.88 17.70
CA LEU A 254 7.48 9.63 16.67
C LEU A 254 5.98 9.64 17.01
N LYS A 255 5.45 8.47 17.35
CA LYS A 255 4.04 8.31 17.75
C LYS A 255 3.70 9.07 19.03
N GLN A 256 4.63 9.20 19.98
CA GLN A 256 4.40 9.91 21.24
C GLN A 256 4.46 11.42 21.10
N ASN A 257 5.41 11.96 20.31
CA ASN A 257 5.49 13.40 20.05
C ASN A 257 4.35 13.92 19.18
N LEU A 258 3.81 13.09 18.30
CA LEU A 258 2.56 13.37 17.59
C LEU A 258 1.33 13.46 18.52
N ASN A 259 1.37 12.85 19.71
CA ASN A 259 0.29 12.94 20.71
C ASN A 259 0.40 14.15 21.65
N LYS A 260 1.57 14.80 21.75
CA LYS A 260 1.79 15.97 22.62
C LYS A 260 1.31 17.29 21.99
N SER A 261 1.20 17.36 20.66
CA SER A 261 0.79 18.57 19.92
C SER A 261 -0.72 18.87 19.95
N VAL A 262 -1.52 18.11 20.72
CA VAL A 262 -2.98 18.26 20.83
C VAL A 262 -3.45 18.64 22.25
N GLU A 263 -2.54 18.88 23.20
CA GLU A 263 -2.93 19.41 24.52
C GLU A 263 -3.22 20.92 24.48
N SER A 264 -4.42 21.27 24.01
CA SER A 264 -5.16 22.38 24.58
C SER A 264 -6.59 21.93 24.89
N ASN A 265 -6.94 22.02 26.17
CA ASN A 265 -8.26 21.88 26.78
C ASN A 265 -9.03 20.57 26.54
N SER A 266 -8.80 19.56 27.38
CA SER A 266 -9.91 18.78 27.95
C SER A 266 -9.48 18.02 29.21
N ASP A 267 -10.05 18.42 30.35
CA ASP A 267 -9.98 17.70 31.62
C ASP A 267 -10.84 16.44 31.56
N LYS A 268 -10.31 15.33 31.03
CA LYS A 268 -10.82 13.98 31.33
C LYS A 268 -9.66 12.98 31.48
N PRO A 269 -9.74 12.05 32.45
CA PRO A 269 -8.64 11.15 32.76
C PRO A 269 -8.38 10.18 31.60
N LYS A 270 -7.15 10.24 31.06
CA LYS A 270 -6.67 9.43 29.93
C LYS A 270 -6.51 7.96 30.36
N LYS A 271 -7.23 7.04 29.70
CA LYS A 271 -6.94 5.60 29.75
C LYS A 271 -5.59 5.34 29.06
N LYS A 272 -4.68 4.66 29.75
CA LYS A 272 -3.35 4.28 29.22
C LYS A 272 -3.48 3.34 28.01
N PHE A 273 -2.71 3.63 26.98
CA PHE A 273 -2.55 2.86 25.73
C PHE A 273 -2.03 1.44 26.03
N SER A 274 -2.59 0.41 25.39
CA SER A 274 -2.12 -0.98 25.48
C SER A 274 -1.70 -1.48 24.10
N LEU A 275 -0.39 -1.67 23.89
CA LEU A 275 0.20 -2.13 22.62
C LEU A 275 -0.03 -3.63 22.34
N ALA A 276 -0.34 -4.42 23.37
CA ALA A 276 -0.50 -5.87 23.25
C ALA A 276 -1.70 -6.29 22.38
N ASN A 277 -2.79 -5.49 22.41
CA ASN A 277 -4.00 -5.79 21.65
C ASN A 277 -3.90 -5.33 20.18
N ILE A 278 -3.00 -4.39 19.87
CA ILE A 278 -2.85 -3.80 18.53
C ILE A 278 -1.99 -4.70 17.63
N LYS A 279 -0.87 -5.25 18.13
CA LYS A 279 0.01 -6.15 17.35
C LYS A 279 -0.76 -7.39 16.86
N LYS A 280 -1.49 -8.08 17.75
CA LYS A 280 -2.27 -9.28 17.39
C LYS A 280 -3.36 -9.00 16.34
N TRP A 281 -3.89 -7.78 16.31
CA TRP A 281 -4.93 -7.36 15.38
C TRP A 281 -4.37 -6.85 14.05
N LEU A 282 -3.26 -6.10 14.05
CA LEU A 282 -2.61 -5.62 12.82
C LEU A 282 -2.19 -6.77 11.89
N PHE A 283 -1.78 -7.91 12.46
CA PHE A 283 -1.39 -9.11 11.71
C PHE A 283 -2.53 -10.10 11.45
N SER A 284 -3.78 -9.74 11.78
CA SER A 284 -4.95 -10.62 11.53
C SER A 284 -5.44 -10.59 10.08
N SER A 285 -5.14 -9.51 9.34
CA SER A 285 -5.47 -9.39 7.91
C SER A 285 -4.65 -8.25 7.27
N PRO A 286 -4.12 -8.44 6.05
CA PRO A 286 -3.46 -7.39 5.27
C PRO A 286 -4.34 -6.14 5.08
N LEU A 287 -5.66 -6.33 5.05
CA LEU A 287 -6.64 -5.27 4.87
C LEU A 287 -6.74 -4.34 6.11
N ASN A 288 -6.61 -4.90 7.32
CA ASN A 288 -6.57 -4.14 8.57
C ASN A 288 -5.30 -3.30 8.69
N MET A 289 -4.16 -3.86 8.24
CA MET A 289 -2.87 -3.17 8.21
C MET A 289 -2.87 -2.01 7.20
N GLY A 290 -3.42 -2.22 6.01
CA GLY A 290 -3.58 -1.17 5.00
C GLY A 290 -4.45 -0.01 5.50
N ILE A 291 -5.60 -0.29 6.11
CA ILE A 291 -6.47 0.76 6.69
C ILE A 291 -5.76 1.52 7.81
N PHE A 292 -5.01 0.82 8.66
CA PHE A 292 -4.27 1.45 9.75
C PHE A 292 -3.18 2.40 9.23
N ILE A 293 -2.46 2.02 8.17
CA ILE A 293 -1.43 2.84 7.53
C ILE A 293 -2.05 4.07 6.87
N VAL A 294 -3.15 3.91 6.12
CA VAL A 294 -3.85 5.04 5.49
C VAL A 294 -4.45 5.97 6.55
N ALA A 295 -5.04 5.44 7.63
CA ALA A 295 -5.54 6.24 8.75
C ALA A 295 -4.44 7.07 9.43
N LEU A 296 -3.21 6.54 9.55
CA LEU A 296 -2.05 7.28 10.05
C LEU A 296 -1.59 8.38 9.09
N LEU A 297 -1.56 8.11 7.79
CA LEU A 297 -1.21 9.10 6.76
C LEU A 297 -2.22 10.25 6.71
N VAL A 298 -3.52 9.94 6.75
CA VAL A 298 -4.56 10.97 6.72
C VAL A 298 -4.57 11.77 8.03
N MET A 299 -4.35 11.12 9.17
CA MET A 299 -4.11 11.80 10.45
C MET A 299 -2.93 12.78 10.37
N PHE A 300 -1.82 12.39 9.74
CA PHE A 300 -0.65 13.26 9.55
C PHE A 300 -0.96 14.48 8.65
N LEU A 301 -1.68 14.28 7.54
CA LEU A 301 -2.10 15.36 6.64
C LEU A 301 -3.04 16.34 7.34
N LEU A 302 -4.01 15.84 8.10
CA LEU A 302 -4.98 16.66 8.84
C LEU A 302 -4.28 17.56 9.87
N VAL A 303 -3.33 17.02 10.65
CA VAL A 303 -2.57 17.77 11.66
C VAL A 303 -1.74 18.90 11.03
N ASN A 304 -1.08 18.65 9.90
CA ASN A 304 -0.29 19.68 9.20
C ASN A 304 -1.16 20.82 8.63
N THR A 305 -2.40 20.53 8.19
CA THR A 305 -3.32 21.58 7.70
C THR A 305 -3.98 22.42 8.79
N ILE A 306 -4.06 21.91 10.02
CA ILE A 306 -4.63 22.66 11.16
C ILE A 306 -3.61 23.67 11.70
N ALA A 307 -2.31 23.37 11.60
CA ALA A 307 -1.23 24.24 12.07
C ALA A 307 -0.93 25.46 11.18
N SER A 308 -1.33 25.44 9.90
CA SER A 308 -0.92 26.43 8.89
C SER A 308 -1.89 27.60 8.64
N ASN A 309 -3.14 27.56 9.14
CA ASN A 309 -4.20 28.51 8.74
C ASN A 309 -4.70 29.42 9.88
N SER A 310 -3.83 30.20 10.53
CA SER A 310 -4.21 31.08 11.65
C SER A 310 -4.43 32.58 11.32
N SER A 311 -4.53 32.97 10.04
CA SER A 311 -4.74 34.38 9.68
C SER A 311 -5.76 34.59 8.54
N GLY A 312 -6.97 35.07 8.83
CA GLY A 312 -7.98 35.48 7.83
C GLY A 312 -9.33 35.92 8.44
N LYS A 313 -10.05 36.83 7.76
CA LYS A 313 -11.15 37.73 8.24
C LYS A 313 -12.51 37.07 8.55
N SER A 314 -13.42 37.87 9.13
CA SER A 314 -14.60 37.49 9.95
C SER A 314 -15.81 36.80 9.29
N GLU A 315 -15.94 36.75 7.97
CA GLU A 315 -16.99 35.93 7.32
C GLU A 315 -16.51 34.50 7.00
N ASP A 316 -15.21 34.34 6.74
CA ASP A 316 -14.54 33.04 6.59
C ASP A 316 -14.44 32.26 7.92
N GLU A 317 -14.61 32.95 9.06
CA GLU A 317 -14.38 32.38 10.38
C GLU A 317 -15.38 31.25 10.74
N LYS A 318 -16.64 31.33 10.27
CA LYS A 318 -17.65 30.29 10.54
C LYS A 318 -17.39 29.04 9.70
N GLN A 319 -17.06 29.20 8.42
CA GLN A 319 -16.67 28.08 7.55
C GLN A 319 -15.35 27.46 7.99
N LEU A 320 -14.34 28.27 8.34
CA LEU A 320 -13.07 27.80 8.92
C LEU A 320 -13.26 27.08 10.25
N LYS A 321 -14.16 27.55 11.12
CA LYS A 321 -14.50 26.86 12.38
C LYS A 321 -15.19 25.52 12.12
N GLN A 322 -16.08 25.45 11.13
CA GLN A 322 -16.75 24.20 10.76
C GLN A 322 -15.79 23.20 10.11
N GLU A 323 -14.93 23.65 9.19
CA GLU A 323 -13.88 22.82 8.61
C GLU A 323 -12.90 22.29 9.66
N ARG A 324 -12.43 23.14 10.57
CA ARG A 324 -11.58 22.70 11.70
C ARG A 324 -12.29 21.69 12.59
N LYS A 325 -13.59 21.87 12.84
CA LYS A 325 -14.39 20.94 13.64
C LYS A 325 -14.47 19.57 12.95
N VAL A 326 -14.79 19.52 11.66
CA VAL A 326 -14.87 18.27 10.90
C VAL A 326 -13.49 17.59 10.81
N LYS A 327 -12.41 18.35 10.59
CA LYS A 327 -11.03 17.82 10.62
C LYS A 327 -10.65 17.24 11.97
N ASN A 328 -10.98 17.92 13.07
CA ASN A 328 -10.73 17.43 14.43
C ASN A 328 -11.57 16.19 14.78
N GLU A 329 -12.82 16.14 14.33
CA GLU A 329 -13.68 14.97 14.51
C GLU A 329 -13.16 13.77 13.72
N THR A 330 -12.74 13.98 12.46
CA THR A 330 -12.11 12.96 11.60
C THR A 330 -10.81 12.44 12.22
N LEU A 331 -9.97 13.34 12.74
CA LEU A 331 -8.76 13.00 13.48
C LEU A 331 -9.06 12.12 14.71
N ASN A 332 -10.08 12.49 15.49
CA ASN A 332 -10.52 11.71 16.65
C ASN A 332 -11.01 10.31 16.27
N VAL A 333 -11.66 10.15 15.11
CA VAL A 333 -12.06 8.83 14.60
C VAL A 333 -10.85 7.96 14.36
N TYR A 334 -9.85 8.46 13.65
CA TYR A 334 -8.63 7.68 13.40
C TYR A 334 -7.86 7.37 14.67
N GLN A 335 -7.83 8.29 15.64
CA GLN A 335 -7.24 8.01 16.95
C GLN A 335 -7.98 6.87 17.65
N GLU A 336 -9.32 6.90 17.69
CA GLU A 336 -10.11 5.82 18.30
C GLU A 336 -9.89 4.47 17.60
N TYR A 337 -9.79 4.49 16.27
CA TYR A 337 -9.50 3.30 15.46
C TYR A 337 -8.11 2.74 15.79
N ILE A 338 -7.08 3.59 15.78
CA ILE A 338 -5.68 3.26 16.10
C ILE A 338 -5.53 2.76 17.55
N ASN A 339 -6.37 3.27 18.46
CA ASN A 339 -6.39 2.86 19.88
C ASN A 339 -7.10 1.51 20.10
N GLY A 340 -7.59 0.87 19.03
CA GLY A 340 -8.29 -0.41 19.07
C GLY A 340 -9.79 -0.31 19.38
N ASN A 341 -10.37 0.89 19.43
CA ASN A 341 -11.81 1.10 19.66
C ASN A 341 -12.59 1.10 18.34
N LYS A 342 -12.43 0.05 17.50
CA LYS A 342 -13.01 -0.05 16.14
C LYS A 342 -14.49 0.32 16.09
N LYS A 343 -15.33 -0.34 16.89
CA LYS A 343 -16.79 -0.09 16.89
C LYS A 343 -17.11 1.38 17.12
N LYS A 344 -16.45 2.01 18.10
CA LYS A 344 -16.63 3.43 18.42
C LYS A 344 -16.12 4.33 17.29
N ALA A 345 -15.03 3.96 16.63
CA ALA A 345 -14.52 4.69 15.46
C ALA A 345 -15.48 4.59 14.28
N HIS A 346 -15.97 3.38 13.95
CA HIS A 346 -16.95 3.13 12.89
C HIS A 346 -18.26 3.87 13.16
N ASP A 347 -18.79 3.81 14.38
CA ASP A 347 -20.00 4.53 14.77
C ASP A 347 -19.83 6.05 14.64
N LYS A 348 -18.69 6.60 15.09
CA LYS A 348 -18.38 8.03 14.96
C LYS A 348 -18.23 8.42 13.49
N PHE A 349 -17.53 7.61 12.68
CA PHE A 349 -17.30 7.91 11.28
C PHE A 349 -18.61 7.85 10.49
N ALA A 350 -19.45 6.83 10.70
CA ALA A 350 -20.75 6.70 10.03
C ALA A 350 -21.75 7.84 10.32
N ASN A 351 -21.57 8.55 11.44
CA ASN A 351 -22.35 9.74 11.79
C ASN A 351 -21.84 11.04 11.13
N MET A 352 -20.65 11.02 10.53
CA MET A 352 -20.15 12.14 9.72
C MET A 352 -20.81 12.17 8.36
N LYS A 353 -20.95 13.38 7.82
CA LYS A 353 -21.45 13.60 6.46
C LYS A 353 -20.32 13.37 5.46
N TYR A 354 -20.50 12.39 4.58
CA TYR A 354 -19.53 12.01 3.56
C TYR A 354 -19.00 13.20 2.74
N ASN A 355 -19.87 14.10 2.32
CA ASN A 355 -19.49 15.26 1.50
C ASN A 355 -18.61 16.28 2.25
N GLU A 356 -18.72 16.33 3.58
CA GLU A 356 -17.96 17.23 4.44
C GLU A 356 -16.59 16.64 4.83
N LEU A 357 -16.29 15.39 4.45
CA LEU A 357 -15.02 14.75 4.79
C LEU A 357 -13.82 15.48 4.14
N PRO A 358 -12.71 15.68 4.87
CA PRO A 358 -11.65 16.60 4.45
C PRO A 358 -10.87 16.17 3.20
N THR A 359 -10.62 14.87 3.03
CA THR A 359 -9.79 14.34 1.93
C THR A 359 -10.53 13.28 1.10
N LYS A 360 -10.02 13.00 -0.10
CA LYS A 360 -10.54 11.89 -0.93
C LYS A 360 -10.25 10.54 -0.26
N GLU A 361 -9.14 10.45 0.44
CA GLU A 361 -8.71 9.27 1.20
C GLU A 361 -9.65 9.01 2.39
N ASP A 362 -10.10 10.06 3.09
CA ASP A 362 -11.13 9.96 4.13
C ASP A 362 -12.42 9.35 3.58
N LYS A 363 -12.84 9.82 2.40
CA LYS A 363 -14.04 9.33 1.71
C LYS A 363 -13.89 7.86 1.32
N LYS A 364 -12.71 7.44 0.81
CA LYS A 364 -12.42 6.04 0.52
C LYS A 364 -12.45 5.15 1.77
N ILE A 365 -11.82 5.58 2.86
CA ILE A 365 -11.85 4.82 4.13
C ILE A 365 -13.29 4.73 4.65
N TYR A 366 -14.07 5.80 4.51
CA TYR A 366 -15.46 5.84 4.94
C TYR A 366 -16.29 4.79 4.22
N VAL A 367 -16.18 4.74 2.89
CA VAL A 367 -16.86 3.73 2.06
C VAL A 367 -16.41 2.33 2.45
N LYS A 368 -15.09 2.11 2.62
CA LYS A 368 -14.55 0.81 3.03
C LYS A 368 -15.07 0.33 4.39
N TRP A 369 -15.19 1.21 5.37
CA TRP A 369 -15.77 0.84 6.67
C TRP A 369 -17.27 0.58 6.61
N LEU A 370 -18.00 1.24 5.71
CA LEU A 370 -19.39 0.87 5.45
C LEU A 370 -19.49 -0.54 4.86
N ILE A 371 -18.56 -0.95 4.00
CA ILE A 371 -18.50 -2.31 3.45
C ILE A 371 -18.16 -3.33 4.57
N GLU A 372 -17.19 -3.01 5.45
CA GLU A 372 -16.86 -3.86 6.62
C GLU A 372 -18.03 -4.02 7.59
N ASP A 373 -18.85 -2.98 7.75
CA ASP A 373 -20.05 -2.97 8.59
C ASP A 373 -21.30 -3.56 7.88
N GLU A 374 -21.15 -4.15 6.69
CA GLU A 374 -22.24 -4.70 5.86
C GLU A 374 -23.31 -3.65 5.48
N LYS A 375 -22.98 -2.36 5.55
CA LYS A 375 -23.85 -1.22 5.19
C LYS A 375 -23.83 -0.93 3.68
N TYR A 376 -23.95 -1.97 2.87
CA TYR A 376 -23.76 -1.94 1.41
C TYR A 376 -24.70 -0.96 0.68
N THR A 377 -25.96 -0.85 1.14
CA THR A 377 -26.93 0.08 0.53
C THR A 377 -26.44 1.53 0.63
N ARG A 378 -25.80 1.89 1.75
CA ARG A 378 -25.25 3.24 1.95
C ARG A 378 -23.94 3.42 1.19
N ALA A 379 -23.07 2.39 1.15
CA ALA A 379 -21.82 2.43 0.41
C ALA A 379 -22.05 2.67 -1.10
N LEU A 380 -22.98 1.93 -1.72
CA LEU A 380 -23.32 2.06 -3.14
C LEU A 380 -23.87 3.43 -3.53
N LYS A 381 -24.53 4.14 -2.61
CA LYS A 381 -25.02 5.51 -2.88
C LYS A 381 -23.92 6.56 -2.88
N LEU A 382 -22.76 6.24 -2.28
CA LEU A 382 -21.66 7.18 -2.08
C LEU A 382 -20.53 6.96 -3.08
N ASP A 383 -20.35 5.72 -3.53
CA ASP A 383 -19.31 5.33 -4.47
C ASP A 383 -19.81 4.17 -5.35
N ASN A 384 -19.81 4.40 -6.66
CA ASN A 384 -20.25 3.42 -7.65
C ASN A 384 -19.23 2.27 -7.80
N ASP A 385 -17.97 2.48 -7.43
CA ASP A 385 -16.92 1.45 -7.55
C ASP A 385 -17.17 0.28 -6.58
N VAL A 386 -17.96 0.51 -5.53
CA VAL A 386 -18.43 -0.52 -4.59
C VAL A 386 -19.18 -1.63 -5.30
N ALA A 387 -19.87 -1.33 -6.40
CA ALA A 387 -20.59 -2.31 -7.19
C ALA A 387 -19.66 -3.37 -7.79
N TYR A 388 -18.46 -2.98 -8.21
CA TYR A 388 -17.45 -3.91 -8.72
C TYR A 388 -16.84 -4.75 -7.60
N GLU A 389 -16.56 -4.15 -6.43
CA GLU A 389 -16.03 -4.90 -5.28
C GLU A 389 -17.02 -5.97 -4.80
N LEU A 390 -18.31 -5.62 -4.72
CA LEU A 390 -19.36 -6.57 -4.33
C LEU A 390 -19.60 -7.61 -5.43
N GLY A 391 -19.64 -7.18 -6.69
CA GLY A 391 -19.84 -8.06 -7.85
C GLY A 391 -18.78 -9.15 -7.97
N ASN A 392 -17.51 -8.80 -7.78
CA ASN A 392 -16.39 -9.75 -7.82
C ASN A 392 -16.38 -10.75 -6.65
N LYS A 393 -17.16 -10.50 -5.58
CA LYS A 393 -17.24 -11.37 -4.39
C LYS A 393 -18.53 -12.19 -4.31
N ILE A 394 -19.38 -12.14 -5.34
CA ILE A 394 -20.63 -12.91 -5.38
C ILE A 394 -20.33 -14.42 -5.30
N ASN A 395 -21.07 -15.12 -4.46
CA ASN A 395 -21.03 -16.57 -4.31
C ASN A 395 -22.40 -17.08 -3.78
N LYS A 396 -22.52 -18.41 -3.64
CA LYS A 396 -23.75 -19.06 -3.18
C LYS A 396 -24.24 -18.61 -1.80
N ASP A 397 -23.34 -18.13 -0.94
CA ASP A 397 -23.66 -17.78 0.45
C ASP A 397 -24.14 -16.33 0.57
N ASN A 398 -23.83 -15.44 -0.40
CA ASN A 398 -24.16 -14.01 -0.32
C ASN A 398 -25.04 -13.47 -1.46
N ILE A 399 -25.33 -14.26 -2.49
CA ILE A 399 -26.09 -13.82 -3.67
C ILE A 399 -27.47 -13.24 -3.32
N ASP A 400 -28.21 -13.87 -2.41
CA ASP A 400 -29.57 -13.41 -2.05
C ASP A 400 -29.55 -12.03 -1.40
N ASP A 401 -28.56 -11.75 -0.58
CA ASP A 401 -28.42 -10.45 0.07
C ASP A 401 -27.95 -9.39 -0.93
N ILE A 402 -27.05 -9.74 -1.84
CA ILE A 402 -26.63 -8.86 -2.94
C ILE A 402 -27.80 -8.53 -3.87
N LYS A 403 -28.67 -9.51 -4.19
CA LYS A 403 -29.92 -9.27 -4.94
C LYS A 403 -30.86 -8.32 -4.21
N LYS A 404 -31.06 -8.47 -2.89
CA LYS A 404 -31.87 -7.53 -2.09
C LYS A 404 -31.28 -6.12 -2.09
N ILE A 405 -29.95 -6.00 -1.95
CA ILE A 405 -29.25 -4.71 -1.98
C ILE A 405 -29.43 -4.04 -3.35
N ASN A 406 -29.30 -4.80 -4.44
CA ASN A 406 -29.47 -4.28 -5.78
C ASN A 406 -30.93 -3.92 -6.08
N GLY A 407 -31.91 -4.69 -5.60
CA GLY A 407 -33.33 -4.38 -5.75
C GLY A 407 -33.74 -3.02 -5.19
N ASN A 408 -33.03 -2.52 -4.17
CA ASN A 408 -33.29 -1.21 -3.56
C ASN A 408 -32.55 -0.04 -4.24
N ASN A 409 -31.49 -0.31 -5.00
CA ASN A 409 -30.62 0.72 -5.58
C ASN A 409 -30.61 0.72 -7.12
N SER A 410 -31.10 -0.35 -7.75
CA SER A 410 -31.11 -0.58 -9.21
C SER A 410 -29.77 -0.26 -9.87
N ASN A 411 -28.67 -0.76 -9.29
CA ASN A 411 -27.32 -0.49 -9.78
C ASN A 411 -27.00 -1.41 -10.96
N LYS A 412 -26.74 -0.81 -12.12
CA LYS A 412 -26.51 -1.54 -13.38
C LYS A 412 -25.27 -2.44 -13.33
N VAL A 413 -24.18 -1.99 -12.70
CA VAL A 413 -22.95 -2.78 -12.55
C VAL A 413 -23.21 -4.02 -11.69
N LEU A 414 -23.91 -3.89 -10.56
CA LEU A 414 -24.28 -5.06 -9.75
C LEU A 414 -25.23 -5.99 -10.50
N THR A 415 -26.15 -5.43 -11.29
CA THR A 415 -27.06 -6.22 -12.14
C THR A 415 -26.27 -7.07 -13.13
N PHE A 416 -25.21 -6.52 -13.73
CA PHE A 416 -24.31 -7.27 -14.62
C PHE A 416 -23.66 -8.48 -13.91
N PHE A 417 -23.12 -8.28 -12.69
CA PHE A 417 -22.49 -9.38 -11.95
C PHE A 417 -23.50 -10.43 -11.44
N ILE A 418 -24.70 -10.00 -11.04
CA ILE A 418 -25.79 -10.90 -10.66
C ILE A 418 -26.23 -11.73 -11.88
N ALA A 419 -26.39 -11.10 -13.04
CA ALA A 419 -26.74 -11.77 -14.28
C ALA A 419 -25.68 -12.82 -14.68
N SER A 420 -24.39 -12.48 -14.56
CA SER A 420 -23.28 -13.44 -14.73
C SER A 420 -23.40 -14.65 -13.80
N TYR A 421 -23.71 -14.44 -12.52
CA TYR A 421 -23.90 -15.52 -11.55
C TYR A 421 -25.12 -16.41 -11.86
N ASP A 422 -26.24 -15.77 -12.23
CA ASP A 422 -27.49 -16.45 -12.57
C ASP A 422 -27.47 -17.08 -13.98
N LYS A 423 -26.36 -16.94 -14.73
CA LYS A 423 -26.23 -17.37 -16.13
C LYS A 423 -27.23 -16.69 -17.07
N ASP A 424 -27.68 -15.49 -16.73
CA ASP A 424 -28.51 -14.64 -17.57
C ASP A 424 -27.63 -13.78 -18.50
N PHE A 425 -27.07 -14.44 -19.51
CA PHE A 425 -26.09 -13.84 -20.41
C PHE A 425 -26.66 -12.68 -21.24
N GLN A 426 -27.95 -12.72 -21.59
CA GLN A 426 -28.55 -11.64 -22.37
C GLN A 426 -28.62 -10.34 -21.58
N THR A 427 -29.07 -10.39 -20.32
CA THR A 427 -29.06 -9.23 -19.43
C THR A 427 -27.63 -8.69 -19.24
N GLN A 428 -26.65 -9.59 -19.17
CA GLN A 428 -25.25 -9.21 -19.04
C GLN A 428 -24.73 -8.47 -20.29
N ILE A 429 -25.09 -8.95 -21.48
CA ILE A 429 -24.76 -8.34 -22.77
C ILE A 429 -25.44 -6.97 -22.93
N ASP A 430 -26.71 -6.85 -22.57
CA ASP A 430 -27.47 -5.60 -22.66
C ASP A 430 -26.85 -4.49 -21.80
N LEU A 431 -26.15 -4.86 -20.72
CA LEU A 431 -25.46 -3.97 -19.79
C LEU A 431 -24.00 -3.67 -20.19
N ALA A 432 -23.51 -4.15 -21.34
CA ALA A 432 -22.12 -3.99 -21.76
C ALA A 432 -21.64 -2.53 -21.81
N ASN A 433 -22.52 -1.57 -22.13
CA ASN A 433 -22.20 -0.14 -22.16
C ASN A 433 -22.30 0.55 -20.78
N ASP A 434 -22.79 -0.14 -19.76
CA ASP A 434 -23.02 0.39 -18.41
C ASP A 434 -21.94 -0.04 -17.40
N VAL A 435 -20.92 -0.77 -17.86
CA VAL A 435 -19.83 -1.33 -17.05
C VAL A 435 -18.45 -0.89 -17.53
N ASN A 436 -17.47 -0.89 -16.63
CA ASN A 436 -16.10 -0.48 -16.93
C ASN A 436 -15.28 -1.63 -17.51
N LEU A 437 -15.06 -1.61 -18.82
CA LEU A 437 -14.31 -2.64 -19.57
C LEU A 437 -12.79 -2.62 -19.30
N LYS A 438 -12.27 -1.60 -18.59
CA LYS A 438 -10.88 -1.60 -18.11
C LYS A 438 -10.66 -2.60 -16.96
N ASP A 439 -11.74 -3.03 -16.30
CA ASP A 439 -11.73 -4.15 -15.38
C ASP A 439 -11.69 -5.46 -16.18
N GLU A 440 -10.64 -6.23 -15.96
CA GLU A 440 -10.36 -7.48 -16.67
C GLU A 440 -11.44 -8.54 -16.40
N ASN A 441 -12.00 -8.59 -15.19
CA ASN A 441 -13.10 -9.50 -14.86
C ASN A 441 -14.37 -9.14 -15.63
N VAL A 442 -14.65 -7.84 -15.80
CA VAL A 442 -15.83 -7.38 -16.55
C VAL A 442 -15.69 -7.75 -18.02
N ALA A 443 -14.54 -7.47 -18.63
CA ALA A 443 -14.28 -7.82 -20.02
C ALA A 443 -14.34 -9.34 -20.25
N ASN A 444 -13.72 -10.13 -19.36
CA ASN A 444 -13.75 -11.59 -19.43
C ASN A 444 -15.17 -12.13 -19.33
N LYS A 445 -15.93 -11.69 -18.32
CA LYS A 445 -17.32 -12.13 -18.12
C LYS A 445 -18.23 -11.73 -19.28
N LEU A 446 -18.00 -10.57 -19.90
CA LEU A 446 -18.75 -10.14 -21.07
C LEU A 446 -18.46 -11.05 -22.28
N ALA A 447 -17.18 -11.38 -22.51
CA ALA A 447 -16.80 -12.30 -23.57
C ALA A 447 -17.41 -13.70 -23.35
N GLN A 448 -17.37 -14.23 -22.12
CA GLN A 448 -18.04 -15.48 -21.74
C GLN A 448 -19.53 -15.45 -22.09
N ALA A 449 -20.22 -14.35 -21.78
CA ALA A 449 -21.64 -14.19 -22.07
C ALA A 449 -21.94 -14.29 -23.57
N TYR A 450 -21.16 -13.59 -24.42
CA TYR A 450 -21.29 -13.67 -25.88
C TYR A 450 -20.97 -15.05 -26.43
N THR A 451 -19.94 -15.73 -25.91
CA THR A 451 -19.55 -17.08 -26.32
C THR A 451 -20.64 -18.10 -25.97
N LEU A 452 -21.10 -18.12 -24.71
CA LEU A 452 -22.06 -19.11 -24.22
C LEU A 452 -23.49 -18.87 -24.76
N SER A 453 -23.83 -17.65 -25.17
CA SER A 453 -25.09 -17.31 -25.85
C SER A 453 -25.03 -17.48 -27.38
N ASN A 454 -23.85 -17.80 -27.94
CA ASN A 454 -23.63 -17.90 -29.39
C ASN A 454 -23.93 -16.59 -30.16
N GLN A 455 -23.49 -15.45 -29.61
CA GLN A 455 -23.71 -14.10 -30.16
C GLN A 455 -22.39 -13.41 -30.57
N GLU A 456 -21.45 -14.14 -31.17
CA GLU A 456 -20.12 -13.61 -31.51
C GLU A 456 -20.12 -12.48 -32.53
N ASP A 457 -20.98 -12.55 -33.55
CA ASP A 457 -21.11 -11.48 -34.54
C ASP A 457 -21.52 -10.17 -33.87
N GLU A 458 -22.32 -10.25 -32.80
CA GLU A 458 -22.68 -9.11 -31.97
C GLU A 458 -21.49 -8.64 -31.12
N PHE A 459 -20.69 -9.57 -30.58
CA PHE A 459 -19.46 -9.22 -29.85
C PHE A 459 -18.43 -8.52 -30.74
N GLU A 460 -18.23 -9.00 -31.97
CA GLU A 460 -17.37 -8.34 -32.94
C GLU A 460 -17.86 -6.93 -33.26
N SER A 461 -19.17 -6.79 -33.45
CA SER A 461 -19.80 -5.51 -33.75
C SER A 461 -19.64 -4.55 -32.57
N PHE A 462 -19.75 -5.05 -31.34
CA PHE A 462 -19.50 -4.31 -30.12
C PHE A 462 -18.05 -3.83 -30.03
N ILE A 463 -17.06 -4.70 -30.25
CA ILE A 463 -15.63 -4.33 -30.25
C ILE A 463 -15.34 -3.28 -31.33
N LYS A 464 -15.80 -3.49 -32.56
CA LYS A 464 -15.65 -2.51 -33.67
C LYS A 464 -16.27 -1.15 -33.37
N LYS A 465 -17.31 -1.11 -32.51
CA LYS A 465 -17.88 0.15 -32.03
C LYS A 465 -16.94 0.82 -31.02
N GLN A 466 -16.40 0.07 -30.06
CA GLN A 466 -15.45 0.57 -29.07
C GLN A 466 -14.15 1.08 -29.74
N GLU A 467 -13.66 0.41 -30.79
CA GLU A 467 -12.47 0.83 -31.57
C GLU A 467 -12.63 2.22 -32.20
N LYS A 468 -13.86 2.68 -32.44
CA LYS A 468 -14.14 4.02 -32.99
C LYS A 468 -14.20 5.10 -31.91
N GLU A 469 -14.45 4.69 -30.66
CA GLU A 469 -14.70 5.58 -29.52
C GLU A 469 -13.46 5.72 -28.61
N LEU A 470 -12.56 4.74 -28.63
CA LEU A 470 -11.38 4.64 -27.74
C LEU A 470 -10.07 4.64 -28.52
N ASP A 471 -9.00 5.10 -27.87
CA ASP A 471 -7.64 5.04 -28.42
C ASP A 471 -7.15 3.59 -28.55
N SER A 472 -6.38 3.29 -29.60
CA SER A 472 -5.92 1.92 -29.91
C SER A 472 -5.10 1.26 -28.80
N ASP A 473 -4.51 2.03 -27.88
CA ASP A 473 -3.74 1.54 -26.74
C ASP A 473 -4.54 1.50 -25.43
N ASP A 474 -5.83 1.85 -25.44
CA ASP A 474 -6.70 1.83 -24.27
C ASP A 474 -6.84 0.41 -23.70
N LYS A 475 -6.77 0.32 -22.36
CA LYS A 475 -6.84 -0.95 -21.63
C LYS A 475 -8.13 -1.72 -21.92
N ALA A 476 -9.27 -1.04 -22.11
CA ALA A 476 -10.54 -1.69 -22.42
C ALA A 476 -10.48 -2.43 -23.76
N LEU A 477 -9.92 -1.81 -24.81
CA LEU A 477 -9.76 -2.46 -26.11
C LEU A 477 -8.81 -3.66 -26.04
N LYS A 478 -7.68 -3.52 -25.34
CA LYS A 478 -6.75 -4.64 -25.11
C LYS A 478 -7.43 -5.82 -24.45
N ASN A 479 -8.15 -5.59 -23.35
CA ASN A 479 -8.89 -6.63 -22.63
C ASN A 479 -9.92 -7.33 -23.54
N LEU A 480 -10.69 -6.56 -24.33
CA LEU A 480 -11.69 -7.11 -25.25
C LEU A 480 -11.05 -7.94 -26.38
N HIS A 481 -9.92 -7.49 -26.94
CA HIS A 481 -9.22 -8.26 -27.96
C HIS A 481 -8.60 -9.54 -27.42
N SER A 482 -7.95 -9.50 -26.26
CA SER A 482 -7.36 -10.69 -25.65
C SER A 482 -8.44 -11.74 -25.33
N THR A 483 -9.53 -11.32 -24.68
CA THR A 483 -10.65 -12.23 -24.37
C THR A 483 -11.30 -12.79 -25.62
N LYS A 484 -11.51 -11.97 -26.66
CA LYS A 484 -12.01 -12.46 -27.95
C LYS A 484 -11.09 -13.54 -28.53
N GLN A 485 -9.78 -13.29 -28.57
CA GLN A 485 -8.81 -14.23 -29.12
C GLN A 485 -8.79 -15.54 -28.33
N TYR A 486 -8.80 -15.47 -26.99
CA TYR A 486 -8.84 -16.64 -26.12
C TYR A 486 -10.07 -17.50 -26.41
N TYR A 487 -11.27 -16.92 -26.32
CA TYR A 487 -12.50 -17.70 -26.51
C TYR A 487 -12.73 -18.14 -27.95
N SER A 488 -12.16 -17.46 -28.95
CA SER A 488 -12.20 -17.97 -30.34
C SER A 488 -11.48 -19.32 -30.48
N ASN A 489 -10.47 -19.59 -29.65
CA ASN A 489 -9.73 -20.85 -29.67
C ASN A 489 -10.48 -21.94 -28.88
N GLU A 490 -10.92 -21.64 -27.66
CA GLU A 490 -11.61 -22.59 -26.77
C GLU A 490 -13.00 -22.98 -27.28
N LYS A 491 -13.63 -22.12 -28.09
CA LYS A 491 -14.98 -22.34 -28.59
C LYS A 491 -15.13 -23.58 -29.47
N MET A 492 -14.09 -24.02 -30.17
CA MET A 492 -14.20 -25.12 -31.13
C MET A 492 -14.68 -26.41 -30.44
N GLU A 493 -14.13 -26.70 -29.27
CA GLU A 493 -14.51 -27.86 -28.45
C GLU A 493 -15.93 -27.72 -27.90
N TYR A 494 -16.25 -26.55 -27.32
CA TYR A 494 -17.60 -26.25 -26.82
C TYR A 494 -18.70 -26.38 -27.89
N GLU A 495 -18.47 -25.87 -29.10
CA GLU A 495 -19.45 -25.97 -30.19
C GLU A 495 -19.68 -27.41 -30.65
N ASP A 496 -18.60 -28.20 -30.72
CA ASP A 496 -18.68 -29.58 -31.19
C ASP A 496 -19.39 -30.46 -30.16
N ASP A 497 -19.12 -30.28 -28.87
CA ASP A 497 -19.85 -30.94 -27.78
C ASP A 497 -21.33 -30.55 -27.79
N LYS A 498 -21.65 -29.27 -28.00
CA LYS A 498 -23.05 -28.81 -28.11
C LYS A 498 -23.78 -29.45 -29.28
N LYS A 499 -23.13 -29.54 -30.45
CA LYS A 499 -23.67 -30.23 -31.63
C LYS A 499 -23.86 -31.73 -31.37
N GLU A 500 -22.93 -32.38 -30.67
CA GLU A 500 -23.04 -33.80 -30.28
C GLU A 500 -24.24 -34.01 -29.34
N MET A 501 -24.37 -33.17 -28.31
CA MET A 501 -25.50 -33.19 -27.37
C MET A 501 -26.85 -32.98 -28.09
N ASP A 502 -26.97 -31.97 -28.95
CA ASP A 502 -28.21 -31.68 -29.68
C ASP A 502 -28.61 -32.83 -30.62
N LYS A 503 -27.62 -33.48 -31.24
CA LYS A 503 -27.85 -34.68 -32.06
C LYS A 503 -28.34 -35.85 -31.22
N ALA A 504 -27.73 -36.10 -30.06
CA ALA A 504 -28.15 -37.15 -29.14
C ALA A 504 -29.57 -36.89 -28.58
N LYS A 505 -29.92 -35.63 -28.27
CA LYS A 505 -31.28 -35.23 -27.85
C LYS A 505 -32.32 -35.54 -28.92
N LYS A 506 -32.02 -35.22 -30.18
CA LYS A 506 -32.89 -35.56 -31.33
C LYS A 506 -33.07 -37.06 -31.45
N GLU A 507 -31.99 -37.84 -31.33
CA GLU A 507 -32.05 -39.30 -31.40
C GLU A 507 -32.93 -39.90 -30.29
N VAL A 508 -32.77 -39.45 -29.04
CA VAL A 508 -33.64 -39.90 -27.92
C VAL A 508 -35.11 -39.59 -28.19
N SER A 509 -35.42 -38.40 -28.72
CA SER A 509 -36.80 -38.01 -29.09
C SER A 509 -37.39 -38.91 -30.18
N GLU A 510 -36.60 -39.24 -31.21
CA GLU A 510 -37.01 -40.15 -32.29
C GLU A 510 -37.20 -41.58 -31.80
N LYS A 511 -36.26 -42.12 -31.02
CA LYS A 511 -36.33 -43.48 -30.46
C LYS A 511 -37.48 -43.62 -29.45
N SER A 512 -37.78 -42.57 -28.68
CA SER A 512 -38.94 -42.56 -27.77
C SER A 512 -40.24 -42.69 -28.55
N LYS A 513 -40.42 -41.91 -29.63
CA LYS A 513 -41.59 -42.03 -30.53
C LYS A 513 -41.67 -43.40 -31.20
N ALA A 514 -40.54 -44.03 -31.50
CA ALA A 514 -40.51 -45.38 -32.08
C ALA A 514 -40.97 -46.45 -31.09
N VAL A 515 -40.62 -46.34 -29.80
CA VAL A 515 -41.12 -47.24 -28.73
C VAL A 515 -42.63 -47.14 -28.59
N ASP A 516 -43.18 -45.93 -28.65
CA ASP A 516 -44.63 -45.69 -28.52
C ASP A 516 -45.42 -46.28 -29.69
N LYS A 517 -44.84 -46.29 -30.89
CA LYS A 517 -45.45 -46.84 -32.12
C LYS A 517 -45.18 -48.33 -32.34
N ALA A 518 -44.28 -48.95 -31.57
CA ALA A 518 -43.87 -50.34 -31.77
C ALA A 518 -44.96 -51.34 -31.37
N LYS A 519 -45.17 -52.37 -32.20
CA LYS A 519 -46.05 -53.51 -31.88
C LYS A 519 -45.43 -54.35 -30.75
N SER A 520 -46.28 -55.08 -30.00
CA SER A 520 -45.90 -55.92 -28.85
C SER A 520 -44.60 -56.72 -29.04
N LYS A 521 -44.41 -57.34 -30.22
CA LYS A 521 -43.25 -58.19 -30.54
C LYS A 521 -41.93 -57.43 -30.71
N ASP A 522 -41.97 -56.17 -31.15
CA ASP A 522 -40.77 -55.36 -31.43
C ASP A 522 -40.46 -54.35 -30.31
N LYS A 523 -41.35 -54.26 -29.33
CA LYS A 523 -41.29 -53.27 -28.24
C LYS A 523 -40.08 -53.46 -27.32
N SER A 524 -39.58 -54.69 -27.18
CA SER A 524 -38.36 -54.96 -26.38
C SER A 524 -37.13 -54.34 -27.04
N LYS A 525 -36.91 -54.61 -28.33
CA LYS A 525 -35.77 -54.09 -29.09
C LYS A 525 -35.79 -52.56 -29.15
N ALA A 526 -36.97 -51.97 -29.39
CA ALA A 526 -37.12 -50.51 -29.38
C ALA A 526 -36.76 -49.88 -28.01
N LYS A 527 -37.05 -50.57 -26.90
CA LYS A 527 -36.66 -50.12 -25.55
C LYS A 527 -35.16 -50.18 -25.33
N ASP A 528 -34.49 -51.23 -25.82
CA ASP A 528 -33.04 -51.35 -25.73
C ASP A 528 -32.33 -50.26 -26.55
N ASP A 529 -32.82 -49.98 -27.77
CA ASP A 529 -32.32 -48.88 -28.59
C ASP A 529 -32.51 -47.52 -27.92
N LEU A 530 -33.66 -47.29 -27.27
CA LEU A 530 -33.91 -46.07 -26.48
C LEU A 530 -32.98 -45.98 -25.27
N LYS A 531 -32.66 -47.11 -24.61
CA LYS A 531 -31.74 -47.14 -23.48
C LYS A 531 -30.33 -46.73 -23.94
N ASN A 532 -29.84 -47.28 -25.04
CA ASN A 532 -28.54 -46.94 -25.60
C ASN A 532 -28.47 -45.46 -26.02
N ALA A 533 -29.53 -44.94 -26.66
CA ALA A 533 -29.60 -43.52 -27.02
C ALA A 533 -29.59 -42.59 -25.77
N ARG A 534 -30.21 -43.02 -24.66
CA ARG A 534 -30.15 -42.28 -23.38
C ARG A 534 -28.76 -42.31 -22.75
N GLU A 535 -28.04 -43.43 -22.85
CA GLU A 535 -26.65 -43.53 -22.38
C GLU A 535 -25.72 -42.63 -23.19
N GLN A 536 -25.90 -42.57 -24.52
CA GLN A 536 -25.17 -41.65 -25.39
C GLN A 536 -25.51 -40.18 -25.11
N LEU A 537 -26.79 -39.85 -24.90
CA LEU A 537 -27.20 -38.51 -24.50
C LEU A 537 -26.53 -38.11 -23.18
N LYS A 538 -26.52 -38.99 -22.19
CA LYS A 538 -25.86 -38.70 -20.91
C LYS A 538 -24.37 -38.40 -21.10
N SER A 539 -23.67 -39.22 -21.89
CA SER A 539 -22.24 -38.98 -22.16
C SER A 539 -21.99 -37.66 -22.91
N ALA A 540 -22.88 -37.27 -23.82
CA ALA A 540 -22.77 -36.00 -24.55
C ALA A 540 -23.14 -34.80 -23.66
N GLU A 541 -24.10 -34.95 -22.74
CA GLU A 541 -24.42 -33.96 -21.71
C GLU A 541 -23.24 -33.76 -20.75
N ASP A 542 -22.59 -34.85 -20.30
CA ASP A 542 -21.43 -34.76 -19.40
C ASP A 542 -20.26 -33.98 -20.05
N LYS A 543 -19.94 -34.25 -21.34
CA LYS A 543 -18.91 -33.49 -22.08
C LYS A 543 -19.28 -32.03 -22.30
N TYR A 544 -20.52 -31.77 -22.74
CA TYR A 544 -21.01 -30.41 -22.93
C TYR A 544 -20.97 -29.62 -21.62
N ASP A 545 -21.36 -30.24 -20.50
CA ASP A 545 -21.30 -29.61 -19.19
C ASP A 545 -19.84 -29.34 -18.77
N GLU A 546 -18.89 -30.22 -19.12
CA GLU A 546 -17.46 -30.01 -18.89
C GLU A 546 -16.95 -28.78 -19.65
N SER A 547 -17.11 -28.73 -20.98
CA SER A 547 -16.66 -27.60 -21.80
C SER A 547 -17.43 -26.29 -21.52
N TYR A 548 -18.72 -26.38 -21.19
CA TYR A 548 -19.50 -25.23 -20.73
C TYR A 548 -18.95 -24.65 -19.42
N ASN A 549 -18.63 -25.53 -18.45
CA ASN A 549 -18.10 -25.10 -17.16
C ASN A 549 -16.65 -24.61 -17.27
N GLU A 550 -15.87 -25.13 -18.19
CA GLU A 550 -14.53 -24.63 -18.49
C GLU A 550 -14.58 -23.15 -18.90
N ILE A 551 -15.38 -22.82 -19.92
CA ILE A 551 -15.59 -21.42 -20.36
C ILE A 551 -16.13 -20.56 -19.21
N LEU A 552 -17.10 -21.07 -18.44
CA LEU A 552 -17.73 -20.30 -17.37
C LEU A 552 -16.76 -19.99 -16.20
N ASN A 553 -15.83 -20.91 -15.92
CA ASN A 553 -14.90 -20.79 -14.80
C ASN A 553 -13.56 -20.17 -15.20
N THR A 554 -13.29 -19.95 -16.50
CA THR A 554 -12.11 -19.23 -16.97
C THR A 554 -11.98 -17.89 -16.25
N THR A 555 -10.80 -17.67 -15.67
CA THR A 555 -10.47 -16.43 -14.96
C THR A 555 -9.99 -15.35 -15.92
N SER A 556 -10.05 -14.08 -15.51
CA SER A 556 -9.55 -12.99 -16.34
C SER A 556 -8.06 -13.10 -16.64
N ASN A 557 -7.26 -13.65 -15.71
CA ASN A 557 -5.83 -13.85 -15.90
C ASN A 557 -5.55 -14.84 -17.03
N GLU A 558 -6.29 -15.95 -17.09
CA GLU A 558 -6.17 -16.94 -18.17
C GLU A 558 -6.57 -16.36 -19.53
N ALA A 559 -7.61 -15.53 -19.58
CA ALA A 559 -8.13 -15.00 -20.83
C ALA A 559 -7.41 -13.73 -21.35
N ILE A 560 -6.67 -13.00 -20.50
CA ILE A 560 -6.08 -11.69 -20.84
C ILE A 560 -4.56 -11.66 -20.73
N GLU A 561 -3.95 -12.35 -19.77
CA GLU A 561 -2.49 -12.29 -19.52
C GLU A 561 -1.68 -13.29 -20.37
N ASN A 562 -2.34 -14.10 -21.21
CA ASN A 562 -1.73 -15.12 -22.08
C ASN A 562 -1.33 -14.61 -23.47
#